data_AF-A0A2W4QYU9-F1
#
_entry.id   AF-A0A2W4QYU9-F1
#
_cell.length_a   1.000
_cell.length_b   1.000
_cell.length_c   1.000
_cell.angle_alpha   90.00
_cell.angle_beta   90.00
_cell.angle_gamma   90.00
#
_symmetry.space_group_name_H-M   'P 1'
#
loop_
_entity.id
_entity.type
_entity.pdbx_description
1 polymer ?
#
loop_
_entity_poly.entity_id
_entity_poly.type
_entity_poly.pdbx_seq_one_letter_code
_entity_poly.pdbx_strand_id
1 'polypeptide(L)'
;MDAHELLELIASRRSCRAFDGSEIDPETLREIVIDGTQAPSSCNQQQWHFVIVTDRADLVRACEIAGGNPLRRMLGADLPLLSERMGA
;
A
#
# COMPACT_ATOMS: atom_id res chain seq x y z
N MET A 1 5.54 3.41 25.27
CA MET A 1 5.16 2.06 24.85
C MET A 1 6.16 1.07 25.39
N ASP A 2 5.68 0.06 26.10
CA ASP A 2 6.51 -1.06 26.56
C ASP A 2 6.48 -2.21 25.56
N ALA A 3 7.25 -3.28 25.83
CA ALA A 3 7.34 -4.41 24.93
C ALA A 3 6.02 -5.17 24.76
N HIS A 4 5.18 -5.22 25.79
CA HIS A 4 3.90 -5.93 25.71
C HIS A 4 2.93 -5.15 24.83
N GLU A 5 2.82 -3.85 25.03
CA GLU A 5 1.96 -2.97 24.22
C GLU A 5 2.36 -3.01 22.74
N LEU A 6 3.67 -3.03 22.44
CA LEU A 6 4.17 -3.16 21.08
C LEU A 6 3.76 -4.49 20.42
N LEU A 7 3.88 -5.61 21.14
CA LEU A 7 3.55 -6.93 20.61
C LEU A 7 2.05 -7.08 20.32
N GLU A 8 1.20 -6.54 21.20
CA GLU A 8 -0.25 -6.48 20.97
C GLU A 8 -0.60 -5.65 19.73
N LEU A 9 0.06 -4.50 19.55
CA LEU A 9 -0.12 -3.67 18.37
C LEU A 9 0.24 -4.43 17.08
N ILE A 10 1.38 -5.11 17.05
CA ILE A 10 1.80 -5.94 15.90
C ILE A 10 0.80 -7.06 15.64
N ALA A 11 0.34 -7.75 16.68
CA ALA A 11 -0.64 -8.83 16.57
C ALA A 11 -2.01 -8.35 16.05
N SER A 12 -2.37 -7.10 16.33
CA SER A 12 -3.64 -6.50 15.90
C SER A 12 -3.73 -6.18 14.40
N ARG A 13 -2.60 -6.23 13.66
CA ARG A 13 -2.51 -5.80 12.24
C ARG A 13 -3.54 -6.51 11.36
N ARG A 14 -4.31 -5.73 10.60
CA ARG A 14 -5.23 -6.20 9.57
C ARG A 14 -4.88 -5.64 8.20
N SER A 15 -5.23 -6.36 7.14
CA SER A 15 -5.16 -5.81 5.78
C SER A 15 -6.38 -4.91 5.53
N CYS A 16 -6.16 -3.60 5.53
CA CYS A 16 -7.17 -2.62 5.15
C CYS A 16 -7.38 -2.62 3.62
N ARG A 17 -8.64 -2.55 3.18
CA ARG A 17 -9.01 -2.51 1.75
C ARG A 17 -10.03 -1.41 1.42
N ALA A 18 -10.18 -0.44 2.33
CA ALA A 18 -11.02 0.73 2.16
C ALA A 18 -10.35 1.89 2.91
N PHE A 19 -9.98 2.92 2.17
CA PHE A 19 -9.34 4.16 2.60
C PHE A 19 -10.38 5.30 2.45
N ASP A 20 -10.00 6.56 2.59
CA ASP A 20 -10.91 7.70 2.34
C ASP A 20 -10.51 8.51 1.09
N GLY A 21 -9.38 8.16 0.47
CA GLY A 21 -8.83 8.87 -0.68
C GLY A 21 -8.09 10.16 -0.32
N SER A 22 -7.88 10.44 0.97
CA SER A 22 -7.01 11.52 1.41
C SER A 22 -5.56 11.29 0.97
N GLU A 23 -4.87 12.38 0.64
CA GLU A 23 -3.43 12.32 0.36
C GLU A 23 -2.66 12.11 1.67
N ILE A 24 -1.61 11.30 1.60
CA ILE A 24 -0.66 11.12 2.70
C ILE A 24 0.44 12.17 2.53
N ASP A 25 0.76 12.85 3.63
CA ASP A 25 1.87 13.79 3.67
C ASP A 25 3.19 13.15 3.18
N PRO A 26 3.93 13.78 2.25
CA PRO A 26 5.16 13.20 1.70
C PRO A 26 6.21 12.84 2.76
N GLU A 27 6.27 13.58 3.86
CA GLU A 27 7.21 13.30 4.94
C GLU A 27 6.85 12.01 5.68
N THR A 28 5.55 11.78 5.93
CA THR A 28 5.07 10.52 6.48
C THR A 28 5.44 9.33 5.58
N LEU A 29 5.31 9.47 4.26
CA LEU A 29 5.74 8.43 3.31
C LEU A 29 7.25 8.16 3.39
N ARG A 30 8.06 9.21 3.53
CA ARG A 30 9.52 9.11 3.68
C ARG A 30 9.90 8.35 4.95
N GLU A 31 9.27 8.67 6.07
CA GLU A 31 9.51 7.99 7.36
C GLU A 31 9.18 6.51 7.28
N ILE A 32 8.03 6.15 6.69
CA ILE A 32 7.63 4.74 6.48
C ILE A 32 8.70 3.96 5.70
N VAL A 33 9.25 4.56 4.63
CA VAL A 33 10.30 3.91 3.83
C VAL A 33 11.58 3.73 4.65
N ILE A 34 11.97 4.73 5.45
CA ILE A 34 13.16 4.66 6.30
C ILE A 34 13.01 3.61 7.39
N ASP A 35 11.84 3.49 8.01
CA ASP A 35 11.57 2.44 8.98
C ASP A 35 11.65 1.07 8.31
N GLY A 36 11.17 0.95 7.08
CA GLY A 36 11.32 -0.25 6.26
C GLY A 36 12.77 -0.66 6.00
N THR A 37 13.69 0.30 5.83
CA THR A 37 15.12 -0.02 5.61
C THR A 37 15.84 -0.47 6.87
N GLN A 38 15.25 -0.31 8.07
CA GLN A 38 15.80 -0.85 9.31
C GLN A 38 15.67 -2.37 9.42
N ALA A 39 14.90 -3.01 8.53
CA ALA A 39 14.81 -4.47 8.49
C ALA A 39 16.19 -5.09 8.21
N PRO A 40 16.57 -6.18 8.90
CA PRO A 40 17.84 -6.84 8.65
C PRO A 40 17.88 -7.40 7.22
N SER A 41 19.03 -7.27 6.55
CA SER A 41 19.27 -7.86 5.22
C SER A 41 20.51 -8.73 5.22
N SER A 42 20.48 -9.79 4.39
CA SER A 42 21.62 -10.72 4.24
C SER A 42 22.87 -9.95 3.86
N CYS A 43 23.93 -10.07 4.65
CA CYS A 43 25.20 -9.36 4.47
C CYS A 43 25.03 -7.84 4.29
N ASN A 44 23.99 -7.24 4.87
CA ASN A 44 23.66 -5.82 4.72
C ASN A 44 23.47 -5.35 3.26
N GLN A 45 23.03 -6.24 2.37
CA GLN A 45 22.91 -5.92 0.94
C GLN A 45 21.80 -4.92 0.62
N GLN A 46 20.80 -4.79 1.50
CA GLN A 46 19.69 -3.84 1.35
C GLN A 46 19.03 -3.88 -0.05
N GLN A 47 18.76 -5.08 -0.58
CA GLN A 47 18.25 -5.29 -1.96
C GLN A 47 16.79 -4.88 -2.18
N TRP A 48 16.31 -3.87 -1.46
CA TRP A 48 14.98 -3.32 -1.58
C TRP A 48 15.04 -2.02 -2.39
N HIS A 49 14.13 -1.91 -3.35
CA HIS A 49 13.88 -0.68 -4.08
C HIS A 49 12.44 -0.26 -3.83
N PHE A 50 12.26 0.92 -3.24
CA PHE A 50 10.95 1.51 -3.00
C PHE A 50 10.65 2.53 -4.09
N VAL A 51 9.48 2.41 -4.72
CA VAL A 51 8.97 3.38 -5.70
C VAL A 51 7.66 3.93 -5.17
N ILE A 52 7.64 5.24 -4.89
CA ILE A 52 6.44 5.95 -4.47
C ILE A 52 5.75 6.49 -5.72
N VAL A 53 4.51 6.07 -5.94
CA VAL A 53 3.67 6.53 -7.06
C VAL A 53 2.59 7.44 -6.51
N THR A 54 2.68 8.74 -6.79
CA THR A 54 1.66 9.73 -6.40
C THR A 54 0.86 10.24 -7.58
N ASP A 55 1.38 10.13 -8.81
CA ASP A 55 0.63 10.50 -10.00
C ASP A 55 -0.61 9.64 -10.17
N ARG A 56 -1.74 10.30 -10.41
CA ARG A 56 -3.04 9.63 -10.46
C ARG A 56 -3.18 8.70 -11.67
N ALA A 57 -2.64 9.09 -12.82
CA ALA A 57 -2.70 8.27 -14.03
C ALA A 57 -1.85 7.01 -13.89
N ASP A 58 -0.68 7.13 -13.27
CA ASP A 58 0.18 5.98 -12.97
C ASP A 58 -0.43 5.06 -11.92
N LEU A 59 -1.10 5.59 -10.89
CA LEU A 59 -1.85 4.78 -9.92
C LEU A 59 -2.99 3.99 -10.57
N VAL A 60 -3.74 4.60 -11.49
CA VAL A 60 -4.80 3.91 -12.25
C VAL A 60 -4.20 2.79 -13.10
N ARG A 61 -3.10 3.07 -13.80
CA ARG A 61 -2.40 2.07 -14.62
C ARG A 61 -1.87 0.91 -13.78
N ALA A 62 -1.25 1.20 -12.63
CA ALA A 62 -0.77 0.19 -11.70
C ALA A 62 -1.92 -0.71 -11.20
N CYS A 63 -3.08 -0.12 -10.91
CA CYS A 63 -4.28 -0.86 -10.51
C CYS A 63 -4.79 -1.79 -11.62
N GLU A 64 -4.73 -1.38 -12.88
CA GLU A 64 -5.10 -2.19 -14.04
C GLU A 64 -4.16 -3.40 -14.20
N ILE A 65 -2.86 -3.16 -14.13
CA ILE A 65 -1.83 -4.21 -14.18
C ILE A 65 -2.01 -5.22 -13.03
N ALA A 66 -2.41 -4.74 -11.85
CA ALA A 66 -2.66 -5.57 -10.67
C ALA A 66 -3.99 -6.37 -10.71
N GLY A 67 -4.63 -6.51 -11.88
CA GLY A 67 -5.85 -7.30 -12.05
C GLY A 67 -7.14 -6.58 -11.66
N GLY A 68 -7.15 -5.24 -11.71
CA GLY A 68 -8.37 -4.45 -11.48
C GLY A 68 -8.86 -4.49 -10.03
N ASN A 69 -7.93 -4.51 -9.07
CA ASN A 69 -8.24 -4.58 -7.64
C ASN A 69 -9.34 -3.56 -7.24
N PRO A 70 -10.37 -3.96 -6.46
CA PRO A 70 -11.47 -3.08 -6.05
C PRO A 70 -11.05 -1.80 -5.28
N LEU A 71 -9.79 -1.70 -4.83
CA LEU A 71 -9.17 -0.45 -4.40
C LEU A 71 -9.19 0.66 -5.47
N ARG A 72 -9.49 0.34 -6.73
CA ARG A 72 -9.74 1.29 -7.83
C ARG A 72 -10.81 2.33 -7.52
N ARG A 73 -11.85 2.02 -6.74
CA ARG A 73 -12.90 2.98 -6.34
C ARG A 73 -12.34 4.17 -5.55
N MET A 74 -11.19 3.98 -4.92
CA MET A 74 -10.50 4.97 -4.09
C MET A 74 -9.71 5.97 -4.92
N LEU A 75 -9.41 5.58 -6.16
CA LEU A 75 -8.78 6.43 -7.16
C LEU A 75 -9.81 7.32 -7.88
N GLY A 76 -10.97 7.61 -7.27
CA GLY A 76 -11.89 8.69 -7.69
C GLY A 76 -12.31 8.64 -9.16
N ALA A 77 -12.19 7.46 -9.78
CA ALA A 77 -12.61 7.23 -11.14
C ALA A 77 -13.94 6.49 -11.08
N ASP A 78 -15.02 7.19 -11.43
CA ASP A 78 -16.34 6.61 -11.70
C ASP A 78 -16.28 5.77 -12.98
N LEU A 79 -15.47 4.71 -12.98
CA LEU A 79 -15.44 3.72 -14.03
C LEU A 79 -16.36 2.57 -13.60
N PRO A 80 -17.32 2.15 -14.45
CA PRO A 80 -18.27 1.13 -14.09
C PRO A 80 -17.53 -0.12 -13.64
N LEU A 81 -18.02 -0.71 -12.56
CA LEU A 81 -17.58 -2.03 -12.11
C LEU A 81 -17.68 -2.95 -13.32
N LEU A 82 -16.56 -3.55 -13.73
CA LEU A 82 -16.60 -4.73 -14.57
C LEU A 82 -17.19 -5.86 -13.72
N SER A 83 -18.51 -5.81 -13.63
CA SER A 83 -19.40 -6.82 -13.08
C SER A 83 -19.48 -7.98 -14.06
N GLU A 84 -18.36 -8.53 -14.51
CA GLU A 84 -18.34 -9.83 -15.19
C GLU A 84 -17.09 -10.57 -14.75
N ARG A 85 -17.19 -11.21 -13.58
CA ARG A 85 -16.44 -12.43 -13.31
C ARG A 85 -16.87 -13.45 -14.36
N MET A 86 -16.10 -13.57 -15.44
CA MET A 86 -16.01 -14.83 -16.17
C MET A 86 -15.56 -15.89 -15.17
N GLY A 87 -16.33 -16.99 -15.12
CA GLY A 87 -16.09 -18.09 -14.21
C GLY A 87 -14.77 -18.81 -14.45
N ALA A 88 -14.16 -19.23 -13.36
CA ALA A 88 -13.59 -20.55 -13.10
C ALA A 88 -13.32 -20.64 -11.60
#